data_AF-A0A3D0JZ66-F1
#
_entry.id   AF-A0A3D0JZ66-F1
#
_cell.length_a   1.000
_cell.length_b   1.000
_cell.length_c   1.000
_cell.angle_alpha   90.00
_cell.angle_beta   90.00
_cell.angle_gamma   90.00
#
_symmetry.space_group_name_H-M   'P 1'
#
loop_
_entity.id
_entity.type
_entity.pdbx_description
1 polymer ?
#
loop_
_entity_poly.entity_id
_entity_poly.type
_entity_poly.pdbx_seq_one_letter_code
_entity_poly.pdbx_strand_id
1 'polypeptide(L)' 'MTAALEQAEKSWSEGGIPIGAVLVDERGDIVARGHNERVQSGDPILHAEMSCIRNAGRRRDWSRCTMVSTLSPCPMC' A
#
# COMPACT_ATOMS: atom_id res chain seq x y z
N MET A 1 -1.76 -11.67 1.07
CA MET A 1 -2.94 -11.06 1.73
C MET A 1 -2.64 -10.65 3.18
N THR A 2 -2.14 -11.54 4.04
CA THR A 2 -1.84 -11.23 5.47
C THR A 2 -1.06 -9.93 5.66
N ALA A 3 0.01 -9.72 4.90
CA ALA A 3 0.81 -8.50 4.98
C ALA A 3 0.05 -7.19 4.66
N ALA A 4 -0.97 -7.24 3.80
CA ALA A 4 -1.81 -6.07 3.50
C ALA A 4 -2.80 -5.81 4.64
N LEU A 5 -3.31 -6.87 5.29
CA LEU A 5 -4.14 -6.75 6.49
C LEU A 5 -3.35 -6.15 7.66
N GLU A 6 -2.10 -6.56 7.87
CA GLU A 6 -1.20 -5.95 8.86
C GLU A 6 -1.03 -4.44 8.64
N GLN A 7 -0.95 -4.01 7.37
CA GLN A 7 -0.88 -2.59 7.02
C GLN A 7 -2.22 -1.86 7.27
N ALA A 8 -3.36 -2.49 7.00
CA ALA A 8 -4.68 -1.94 7.31
C ALA A 8 -4.86 -1.77 8.84
N GLU A 9 -4.45 -2.77 9.62
CA GLU A 9 -4.44 -2.72 11.09
C GLU A 9 -3.52 -1.61 11.61
N LYS A 10 -2.33 -1.45 11.00
CA LYS A 10 -1.44 -0.33 11.32
C LYS A 10 -2.13 1.01 11.12
N SER A 11 -2.71 1.26 9.94
CA SER A 11 -3.44 2.51 9.68
C SER A 11 -4.54 2.75 10.71
N TRP A 12 -5.34 1.73 11.02
CA TRP A 12 -6.37 1.82 12.06
C TRP A 12 -5.80 2.21 13.43
N SER A 13 -4.71 1.56 13.85
CA SER A 13 -4.07 1.81 15.15
C SER A 13 -3.51 3.23 15.27
N GLU A 14 -3.15 3.85 14.15
CA GLU A 14 -2.67 5.23 14.07
C GLU A 14 -3.81 6.25 13.87
N GLY A 15 -5.08 5.81 13.93
CA GLY A 15 -6.25 6.67 13.78
C GLY A 15 -6.64 6.98 12.32
N GLY A 16 -6.07 6.23 11.37
CA GLY A 16 -6.32 6.35 9.94
C GLY A 16 -7.45 5.46 9.41
N ILE A 17 -7.49 5.32 8.08
CA ILE A 17 -8.48 4.52 7.36
C ILE A 17 -7.92 3.10 7.19
N PRO A 18 -8.63 2.02 7.57
CA PRO A 18 -8.10 0.66 7.62
C PRO A 18 -7.95 0.02 6.23
N ILE A 19 -7.05 0.56 5.42
CA ILE A 19 -6.69 0.07 4.09
C ILE A 19 -5.18 -0.10 4.05
N GLY A 20 -4.73 -1.27 3.62
CA GLY A 20 -3.32 -1.63 3.49
C GLY A 20 -3.04 -2.22 2.13
N ALA A 21 -1.81 -2.04 1.66
CA ALA A 21 -1.34 -2.54 0.38
C ALA A 21 0.09 -3.09 0.48
N VAL A 22 0.39 -4.10 -0.35
CA VAL A 22 1.75 -4.60 -0.57
C VAL A 22 2.02 -4.78 -2.04
N LEU A 23 3.28 -4.58 -2.42
CA LEU A 23 3.78 -4.87 -3.75
C LEU A 23 4.60 -6.16 -3.69
N VAL A 24 4.27 -7.11 -4.54
CA VAL A 24 4.88 -8.45 -4.58
C VAL A 24 5.54 -8.64 -5.94
N ASP A 25 6.76 -9.18 -5.99
CA ASP A 25 7.43 -9.49 -7.26
C ASP A 25 7.05 -10.86 -7.84
N GLU A 26 7.63 -11.22 -8.98
CA GLU A 26 7.37 -12.50 -9.67
C GLU A 26 7.80 -13.75 -8.88
N ARG A 27 8.65 -13.59 -7.86
CA ARG A 27 9.07 -14.69 -6.97
C ARG A 27 8.13 -14.87 -5.78
N GLY A 28 7.21 -13.93 -5.60
CA GLY A 28 6.32 -13.88 -4.43
C GLY A 28 6.89 -13.09 -3.26
N ASP A 29 8.03 -12.39 -3.44
CA ASP A 29 8.66 -11.60 -2.39
C ASP A 29 7.97 -10.24 -2.26
N ILE A 30 7.73 -9.81 -1.01
CA ILE A 30 7.18 -8.48 -0.74
C ILE A 30 8.29 -7.45 -0.90
N VAL A 31 8.18 -6.61 -1.92
CA VAL A 31 9.17 -5.57 -2.22
C VAL A 31 8.81 -4.21 -1.64
N ALA A 32 7.53 -3.99 -1.30
CA ALA A 32 7.08 -2.78 -0.62
C ALA A 32 5.78 -3.02 0.16
N ARG A 33 5.56 -2.17 1.16
CA ARG A 33 4.36 -2.15 2.00
C ARG A 33 3.89 -0.71 2.13
N GLY A 34 2.59 -0.49 2.22
CA GLY A 34 1.99 0.82 2.46
C GLY A 34 0.64 0.68 3.13
N HIS A 35 0.23 1.72 3.84
CA HIS A 35 -1.10 1.84 4.42
C HIS A 35 -1.65 3.23 4.14
N ASN A 36 -2.96 3.41 4.31
CA ASN A 36 -3.56 4.72 4.11
C ASN A 36 -3.04 5.69 5.18
N GLU A 37 -2.34 6.74 4.74
CA GLU A 37 -1.74 7.76 5.60
C GLU A 37 -2.49 9.09 5.51
N ARG A 38 -3.70 9.11 4.93
CA ARG A 38 -4.46 10.35 4.66
C ARG A 38 -4.69 11.18 5.91
N VAL A 39 -4.96 10.52 7.03
CA VAL A 39 -5.25 11.19 8.31
C VAL A 39 -3.95 11.54 9.03
N GLN A 40 -3.02 10.61 9.08
CA GLN A 40 -1.76 10.67 9.83
C GLN A 40 -0.82 11.74 9.28
N SER A 41 -0.80 11.89 7.95
CA SER A 41 0.05 12.87 7.25
C SER A 41 -0.71 14.13 6.84
N GLY A 42 -2.04 14.15 6.93
CA GLY A 42 -2.88 15.20 6.36
C GLY A 42 -2.80 15.29 4.83
N ASP A 43 -2.31 14.24 4.16
CA ASP A 43 -2.11 14.22 2.71
C ASP A 43 -3.30 13.57 1.99
N PRO A 44 -4.04 14.29 1.13
CA PRO A 44 -5.22 13.76 0.47
C PRO A 44 -4.93 12.63 -0.52
N ILE A 45 -3.68 12.44 -0.97
CA ILE A 45 -3.32 11.43 -1.97
C ILE A 45 -2.61 10.21 -1.39
N LEU A 46 -2.18 10.22 -0.12
CA LEU A 46 -1.50 9.07 0.50
C LEU A 46 -2.48 7.97 0.91
N HIS A 47 -3.13 7.39 -0.09
CA HIS A 47 -3.81 6.10 0.02
C HIS A 47 -2.80 4.96 0.17
N ALA A 48 -3.28 3.77 0.54
CA ALA A 48 -2.42 2.61 0.78
C ALA A 48 -1.59 2.24 -0.45
N GLU A 49 -2.21 2.26 -1.64
CA GLU A 49 -1.54 1.98 -2.92
C GLU A 49 -0.44 3.01 -3.21
N MET A 50 -0.73 4.29 -3.00
CA MET A 50 0.20 5.39 -3.24
C MET A 50 1.37 5.38 -2.24
N SER A 51 1.08 5.13 -0.96
CA SER A 51 2.11 4.92 0.08
C SER A 51 3.00 3.72 -0.28
N CYS A 52 2.42 2.61 -0.73
CA CYS A 52 3.16 1.41 -1.15
C CYS A 52 4.07 1.69 -2.36
N ILE A 53 3.56 2.36 -3.40
CA ILE A 53 4.35 2.78 -4.57
C ILE A 53 5.48 3.72 -4.16
N ARG A 54 5.21 4.69 -3.28
CA ARG A 54 6.22 5.62 -2.76
C ARG A 54 7.33 4.87 -2.02
N ASN A 55 6.98 3.91 -1.18
CA ASN A 55 7.92 3.08 -0.43
C ASN A 55 8.74 2.13 -1.32
N ALA A 56 8.14 1.64 -2.42
CA ALA A 56 8.85 0.84 -3.43
C ALA A 56 9.95 1.64 -4.17
N GLY A 57 9.83 2.98 -4.18
CA GLY A 57 10.80 3.87 -4.81
C GLY A 57 10.91 3.67 -6.32
N ARG A 58 12.04 4.11 -6.90
CA ARG A 58 12.28 3.93 -8.33
C ARG A 58 12.58 2.46 -8.64
N ARG A 59 11.76 1.85 -9.49
CA ARG A 59 11.94 0.50 -10.00
C ARG A 59 11.86 0.45 -11.52
N ARG A 60 12.39 -0.63 -12.11
CA ARG A 60 12.34 -0.90 -13.56
C ARG A 60 11.47 -2.11 -13.92
N ASP A 61 11.05 -2.87 -12.93
CA ASP A 61 10.37 -4.16 -13.04
C ASP A 61 8.90 -4.10 -12.60
N TRP A 62 8.26 -2.92 -12.67
CA TRP A 62 6.86 -2.71 -12.28
C TRP A 62 5.89 -3.68 -12.97
N SER A 63 6.12 -3.98 -14.23
CA SER A 63 5.30 -4.92 -15.01
C SER A 63 5.38 -6.37 -14.53
N ARG A 64 6.34 -6.69 -13.66
CA ARG A 64 6.53 -7.99 -13.02
C ARG A 64 6.06 -8.02 -11.56
N CYS A 65 5.54 -6.89 -11.08
CA CYS A 65 5.04 -6.77 -9.73
C CYS A 65 3.50 -6.85 -9.71
N THR A 66 2.95 -7.38 -8.64
CA THR A 66 1.50 -7.41 -8.36
C THR A 66 1.22 -6.57 -7.13
N MET A 67 0.31 -5.59 -7.27
CA MET A 67 -0.23 -4.84 -6.13
C MET A 67 -1.35 -5.65 -5.50
N VAL A 68 -1.30 -5.81 -4.18
CA VAL A 68 -2.35 -6.43 -3.38
C VAL A 68 -2.84 -5.42 -2.36
N SER A 69 -4.11 -5.01 -2.46
CA SER A 69 -4.77 -4.06 -1.56
C SER A 69 -5.93 -4.73 -0.82
N THR A 70 -6.24 -4.29 0.40
CA THR A 70 -7.37 -4.81 1.19
C THR A 70 -8.73 -4.29 0.72
N LEU A 71 -8.74 -3.25 -0.11
CA LEU A 71 -9.92 -2.68 -0.75
C LEU A 71 -9.62 -2.48 -2.25
N SER A 72 -10.65 -2.52 -3.09
CA SER A 72 -10.48 -2.13 -4.50
C SER A 72 -9.93 -0.70 -4.59
N PRO A 73 -8.87 -0.46 -5.38
CA PRO A 73 -8.33 0.88 -5.59
C PRO A 73 -9.38 1.84 -6.14
N CYS A 74 -9.27 3.12 -5.78
CA CYS A 74 -10.08 4.19 -6.39
C CYS A 74 -9.47 4.62 -7.74
N PRO A 75 -10.18 5.39 -8.59
CA PRO A 75 -9.68 5.76 -9.93
C PRO A 75 -8.38 6.58 -9.97
N MET A 76 -7.96 7.17 -8.84
CA MET A 76 -6.71 7.92 -8.73
C MET A 76 -5.52 6.98 -8.50
N CYS A 77 -5.71 5.92 -7.72
CA CYS A 77 -4.68 4.93 -7.39
C CYS A 77 -4.41 4.01 -8.59
#